data_AF-A0A352VDY5-F1
#
_entry.id   AF-A0A352VDY5-F1
#
_cell.length_a   1.000
_cell.length_b   1.000
_cell.length_c   1.000
_cell.angle_alpha   90.00
_cell.angle_beta   90.00
_cell.angle_gamma   90.00
#
_symmetry.space_group_name_H-M   'P 1'
#
loop_
_entity.id
_entity.type
_entity.pdbx_description
1 polymer ?
#
loop_
_entity_poly.entity_id
_entity_poly.type
_entity_poly.pdbx_seq_one_letter_code
_entity_poly.pdbx_strand_id
1 'polypeptide(L)'
;MSKLRDNLKSKVANSGQFDEMNDSYNKFANEVDNSAADEVIKQAIKDFPTQPTPENQEVVANLINSSPELNPEIKAEIIEKFKIESNIIMQAFTDKFNLRNCPDDYEDLKREAKFLVNINQYSFLIAAQRLVKIRDEELFKKDIDDNGNMKYKSFVDFIESELGLKKSSVYNYISILEAFDPSDFDRLSSNVIEYSKLLPYTSIIKKIPENLKFRVVNDAITALNNNIPKSELGQRVRKWKKDKDLKDYFKVEKKKEVRKNDEIDKFMKFLNSLSGEKRGKLQNRLTKIVDKINKY
;
A
#
# COMPACT_ATOMS: atom_id res chain seq x y z
N MET A 1 8.61 -11.22 -30.43
CA MET A 1 7.91 -10.27 -29.55
C MET A 1 6.61 -10.84 -28.93
N SER A 2 5.60 -11.30 -29.67
CA SER A 2 4.36 -11.84 -29.05
C SER A 2 4.54 -13.23 -28.39
N LYS A 3 5.20 -14.17 -29.06
CA LYS A 3 5.34 -15.57 -28.57
C LYS A 3 6.14 -15.72 -27.26
N LEU A 4 7.10 -14.83 -26.98
CA LEU A 4 7.89 -14.85 -25.74
C LEU A 4 7.08 -14.31 -24.55
N ARG A 5 6.26 -13.28 -24.80
CA ARG A 5 5.37 -12.66 -23.83
C ARG A 5 4.20 -13.58 -23.46
N ASP A 6 3.73 -14.37 -24.41
CA ASP A 6 2.65 -15.34 -24.21
C ASP A 6 3.15 -16.61 -23.47
N ASN A 7 4.42 -16.99 -23.65
CA ASN A 7 5.06 -18.07 -22.88
C ASN A 7 5.36 -17.70 -21.41
N LEU A 8 5.55 -16.42 -21.10
CA LEU A 8 5.74 -15.94 -19.72
C LEU A 8 4.43 -15.95 -18.92
N LYS A 9 3.26 -15.82 -19.58
CA LYS A 9 1.95 -15.80 -18.92
C LYS A 9 1.42 -17.18 -18.54
N SER A 10 1.84 -18.25 -19.22
CA SER A 10 1.32 -19.61 -18.98
C SER A 10 2.03 -20.34 -17.83
N LYS A 11 3.07 -19.74 -17.24
CA LYS A 11 3.92 -20.33 -16.19
C LYS A 11 3.78 -19.65 -14.82
N VAL A 12 2.58 -19.23 -14.39
CA VAL A 12 2.45 -18.40 -13.16
C VAL A 12 1.35 -18.91 -12.21
N ALA A 13 1.48 -20.16 -11.76
CA ALA A 13 0.66 -20.73 -10.70
C ALA A 13 1.30 -22.03 -10.17
N ASN A 14 2.35 -21.95 -9.33
CA ASN A 14 2.69 -22.92 -8.27
C ASN A 14 4.06 -22.60 -7.63
N SER A 15 4.25 -23.00 -6.37
CA SER A 15 5.47 -22.77 -5.58
C SER A 15 6.78 -23.27 -6.23
N GLY A 16 6.71 -24.25 -7.14
CA GLY A 16 7.88 -24.73 -7.92
C GLY A 16 8.42 -23.72 -8.94
N GLN A 17 7.68 -22.67 -9.30
CA GLN A 17 8.14 -21.67 -10.27
C GLN A 17 9.13 -20.67 -9.67
N PHE A 18 9.11 -20.42 -8.37
CA PHE A 18 10.11 -19.56 -7.74
C PHE A 18 11.49 -20.21 -7.81
N ASP A 19 11.56 -21.53 -7.58
CA ASP A 19 12.81 -22.29 -7.65
C ASP A 19 13.33 -22.32 -9.09
N GLU A 20 12.47 -22.59 -10.09
CA GLU A 20 12.84 -22.53 -11.51
C GLU A 20 13.31 -21.14 -11.97
N MET A 21 12.68 -20.07 -11.48
CA MET A 21 13.08 -18.69 -11.78
C MET A 21 14.42 -18.33 -11.13
N ASN A 22 14.65 -18.80 -9.90
CA ASN A 22 15.91 -18.63 -9.19
C ASN A 22 17.04 -19.39 -9.90
N ASP A 23 16.77 -20.59 -10.43
CA ASP A 23 17.74 -21.38 -11.20
C ASP A 23 18.16 -20.70 -12.51
N SER A 24 17.21 -20.10 -13.24
CA SER A 24 17.50 -19.29 -14.44
C SER A 24 18.42 -18.12 -14.11
N TYR A 25 18.10 -17.39 -13.04
CA TYR A 25 18.91 -16.27 -12.59
C TYR A 25 20.31 -16.70 -12.14
N ASN A 26 20.41 -17.77 -11.35
CA ASN A 26 21.69 -18.31 -10.90
C ASN A 26 22.56 -18.75 -12.07
N LYS A 27 21.97 -19.35 -13.10
CA LYS A 27 22.68 -19.67 -14.33
C LYS A 27 23.22 -18.42 -15.01
N PHE A 28 22.41 -17.38 -15.16
CA PHE A 28 22.87 -16.09 -15.69
C PHE A 28 24.00 -15.48 -14.85
N ALA A 29 23.85 -15.43 -13.52
CA ALA A 29 24.86 -14.90 -12.62
C ALA A 29 26.19 -15.66 -12.76
N ASN A 30 26.15 -16.99 -12.89
CA ASN A 30 27.33 -17.82 -13.13
C ASN A 30 27.96 -17.58 -14.51
N GLU A 31 27.17 -17.31 -15.55
CA GLU A 31 27.71 -16.93 -16.86
C GLU A 31 28.46 -15.59 -16.80
N VAL A 32 27.95 -14.61 -16.05
CA VAL A 32 28.65 -13.34 -15.83
C VAL A 32 29.88 -13.52 -14.93
N ASP A 33 29.83 -14.43 -13.96
CA ASP A 33 30.97 -14.76 -13.10
C ASP A 33 32.18 -15.28 -13.89
N ASN A 34 31.91 -16.00 -14.98
CA ASN A 34 32.89 -16.52 -15.93
C ASN A 34 33.31 -15.50 -17.03
N SER A 35 32.76 -14.29 -17.00
CA SER A 35 33.08 -13.22 -17.97
C SER A 35 34.24 -12.33 -17.49
N ALA A 36 34.64 -11.39 -18.35
CA ALA A 36 35.64 -10.36 -18.02
C ALA A 36 35.11 -9.21 -17.14
N ALA A 37 33.86 -9.30 -16.66
CA ALA A 37 33.29 -8.29 -15.77
C ALA A 37 34.11 -8.18 -14.47
N ASP A 38 34.13 -6.98 -13.88
CA ASP A 38 34.77 -6.78 -12.58
C ASP A 38 34.01 -7.49 -11.44
N GLU A 39 34.68 -7.72 -10.32
CA GLU A 39 34.09 -8.39 -9.15
C GLU A 39 32.94 -7.61 -8.53
N VAL A 40 32.91 -6.28 -8.70
CA VAL A 40 31.83 -5.43 -8.16
C VAL A 40 30.53 -5.69 -8.91
N ILE A 41 30.58 -5.80 -10.24
CA ILE A 41 29.46 -6.12 -11.12
C ILE A 41 28.97 -7.53 -10.86
N LYS A 42 29.88 -8.50 -10.77
CA LYS A 42 29.54 -9.90 -10.46
C LYS A 42 28.80 -9.99 -9.13
N GLN A 43 29.32 -9.33 -8.09
CA GLN A 43 28.71 -9.33 -6.77
C GLN A 43 27.35 -8.61 -6.80
N ALA A 44 27.25 -7.45 -7.45
CA ALA A 44 26.00 -6.71 -7.56
C ALA A 44 24.89 -7.49 -8.29
N ILE A 45 25.24 -8.28 -9.31
CA ILE A 45 24.32 -9.20 -9.98
C ILE A 45 23.93 -10.35 -9.03
N LYS A 46 24.88 -11.00 -8.36
CA LYS A 46 24.59 -12.07 -7.39
C LYS A 46 23.70 -11.62 -6.23
N ASP A 47 23.82 -10.37 -5.80
CA ASP A 47 23.07 -9.84 -4.66
C ASP A 47 21.67 -9.31 -5.03
N PHE A 48 21.41 -9.03 -6.31
CA PHE A 48 20.11 -8.48 -6.75
C PHE A 48 18.88 -9.29 -6.28
N PRO A 49 18.87 -10.65 -6.32
CA PRO A 49 17.73 -11.44 -5.84
C PRO A 49 17.37 -11.19 -4.36
N THR A 50 18.31 -10.69 -3.55
CA THR A 50 18.07 -10.36 -2.14
C THR A 50 17.28 -9.07 -1.96
N GLN A 51 17.37 -8.14 -2.93
CA GLN A 51 16.69 -6.84 -2.92
C GLN A 51 16.30 -6.41 -4.35
N PRO A 52 15.33 -7.09 -4.99
CA PRO A 52 15.06 -6.91 -6.42
C PRO A 52 14.20 -5.66 -6.70
N THR A 53 14.71 -4.45 -6.49
CA THR A 53 13.93 -3.21 -6.75
C THR A 53 14.23 -2.63 -8.14
N PRO A 54 13.31 -1.83 -8.73
CA PRO A 54 13.60 -1.05 -9.93
C PRO A 54 14.85 -0.17 -9.77
N GLU A 55 15.03 0.44 -8.59
CA GLU A 55 16.19 1.26 -8.28
C GLU A 55 17.48 0.44 -8.32
N ASN A 56 17.51 -0.74 -7.69
CA ASN A 56 18.67 -1.62 -7.70
C ASN A 56 18.94 -2.17 -9.09
N GLN A 57 17.90 -2.42 -9.89
CA GLN A 57 18.04 -2.82 -11.30
C GLN A 57 18.75 -1.72 -12.10
N GLU A 58 18.37 -0.45 -11.89
CA GLU A 58 19.02 0.69 -12.53
C GLU A 58 20.47 0.87 -12.06
N VAL A 59 20.74 0.73 -10.76
CA VAL A 59 22.09 0.78 -10.20
C VAL A 59 23.00 -0.27 -10.84
N VAL A 60 22.56 -1.54 -10.89
CA VAL A 60 23.34 -2.62 -11.50
C VAL A 60 23.53 -2.39 -13.01
N ALA A 61 22.50 -1.94 -13.73
CA ALA A 61 22.62 -1.62 -15.15
C ALA A 61 23.63 -0.49 -15.41
N ASN A 62 23.66 0.53 -14.56
CA ASN A 62 24.61 1.64 -14.65
C ASN A 62 26.04 1.21 -14.31
N LEU A 63 26.23 0.29 -13.36
CA LEU A 63 27.54 -0.31 -13.07
C LEU A 63 28.07 -1.05 -14.30
N ILE A 64 27.27 -1.93 -14.90
CA ILE A 64 27.65 -2.68 -16.12
C ILE A 64 28.01 -1.71 -17.26
N ASN A 65 27.17 -0.69 -17.48
CA ASN A 65 27.38 0.26 -18.57
C ASN A 65 28.66 1.09 -18.39
N SER A 66 29.05 1.35 -17.15
CA SER A 66 30.20 2.18 -16.79
C SER A 66 31.53 1.40 -16.71
N SER A 67 31.50 0.06 -16.76
CA SER A 67 32.70 -0.80 -16.72
C SER A 67 33.66 -0.51 -17.88
N PRO A 68 34.91 -0.11 -17.64
CA PRO A 68 35.89 0.03 -18.72
C PRO A 68 36.40 -1.32 -19.28
N GLU A 69 36.23 -2.42 -18.55
CA GLU A 69 36.71 -3.77 -18.90
C GLU A 69 35.84 -4.45 -19.95
N LEU A 70 34.56 -4.08 -20.04
CA LEU A 70 33.62 -4.64 -20.98
C LEU A 70 33.56 -3.81 -22.27
N ASN A 71 33.63 -4.48 -23.42
CA ASN A 71 33.36 -3.82 -24.69
C ASN A 71 31.85 -3.48 -24.84
N PRO A 72 31.48 -2.55 -25.74
CA PRO A 72 30.10 -2.11 -25.87
C PRO A 72 29.08 -3.21 -26.21
N GLU A 73 29.48 -4.21 -26.99
CA GLU A 73 28.60 -5.31 -27.42
C GLU A 73 28.26 -6.23 -26.24
N ILE A 74 29.28 -6.62 -25.46
CA ILE A 74 29.11 -7.45 -24.26
C ILE A 74 28.30 -6.71 -23.20
N LYS A 75 28.53 -5.39 -23.01
CA LYS A 75 27.70 -4.57 -22.11
C LYS A 75 26.22 -4.63 -22.47
N ALA A 76 25.90 -4.45 -23.75
CA ALA A 76 24.53 -4.48 -24.23
C ALA A 76 23.87 -5.84 -23.95
N GLU A 77 24.58 -6.94 -24.22
CA GLU A 77 24.09 -8.30 -23.97
C GLU A 77 23.85 -8.57 -22.48
N ILE A 78 24.82 -8.24 -21.61
CA ILE A 78 24.71 -8.43 -20.16
C ILE A 78 23.55 -7.58 -19.62
N ILE A 79 23.41 -6.33 -20.04
CA ILE A 79 22.32 -5.45 -19.59
C ILE A 79 20.96 -5.97 -20.05
N GLU A 80 20.83 -6.40 -21.32
CA GLU A 80 19.59 -6.95 -21.84
C GLU A 80 19.18 -8.20 -21.05
N LYS A 81 20.10 -9.13 -20.86
CA LYS A 81 19.85 -10.37 -20.14
C LYS A 81 19.57 -10.11 -18.66
N PHE A 82 20.35 -9.24 -18.01
CA PHE A 82 20.12 -8.83 -16.62
C PHE A 82 18.70 -8.26 -16.47
N LYS A 83 18.26 -7.37 -17.36
CA LYS A 83 16.90 -6.79 -17.32
C LYS A 83 15.81 -7.85 -17.47
N ILE A 84 16.00 -8.83 -18.35
CA ILE A 84 15.05 -9.93 -18.53
C ILE A 84 14.96 -10.76 -17.24
N GLU A 85 16.09 -11.25 -16.72
CA GLU A 85 16.14 -12.13 -15.56
C GLU A 85 15.69 -11.41 -14.27
N SER A 86 16.09 -10.15 -14.07
CA SER A 86 15.63 -9.34 -12.94
C SER A 86 14.13 -9.08 -12.96
N ASN A 87 13.54 -8.83 -14.14
CA ASN A 87 12.09 -8.68 -14.27
C ASN A 87 11.34 -9.98 -13.91
N ILE A 88 11.91 -11.14 -14.23
CA ILE A 88 11.35 -12.45 -13.84
C ILE A 88 11.35 -12.59 -12.31
N ILE A 89 12.47 -12.28 -11.65
CA ILE A 89 12.54 -12.28 -10.17
C ILE A 89 11.52 -11.32 -9.56
N MET A 90 11.48 -10.08 -10.05
CA MET A 90 10.55 -9.07 -9.54
C MET A 90 9.09 -9.50 -9.69
N GLN A 91 8.75 -10.17 -10.80
CA GLN A 91 7.43 -10.74 -11.00
C GLN A 91 7.15 -11.85 -9.97
N ALA A 92 8.10 -12.74 -9.72
CA ALA A 92 7.98 -13.82 -8.75
C ALA A 92 7.72 -13.30 -7.32
N PHE A 93 8.40 -12.22 -6.93
CA PHE A 93 8.16 -11.53 -5.66
C PHE A 93 6.75 -10.89 -5.65
N THR A 94 6.35 -10.25 -6.74
CA THR A 94 5.01 -9.65 -6.85
C THR A 94 3.91 -10.70 -6.74
N ASP A 95 4.07 -11.88 -7.32
CA ASP A 95 3.08 -12.97 -7.24
C ASP A 95 2.99 -13.58 -5.84
N LYS A 96 4.11 -13.56 -5.09
CA LYS A 96 4.11 -13.92 -3.66
C LYS A 96 3.38 -12.89 -2.82
N PHE A 97 3.33 -11.61 -3.18
CA PHE A 97 2.67 -10.59 -2.38
C PHE A 97 1.24 -10.34 -2.85
N ASN A 98 0.27 -10.50 -1.95
CA ASN A 98 -1.12 -10.21 -2.24
C ASN A 98 -1.84 -9.63 -1.00
N LEU A 99 -3.11 -9.25 -1.20
CA LEU A 99 -3.92 -8.64 -0.14
C LEU A 99 -4.34 -9.63 0.97
N ARG A 100 -4.07 -10.93 0.82
CA ARG A 100 -4.44 -11.98 1.77
C ARG A 100 -3.27 -12.49 2.60
N ASN A 101 -2.03 -12.16 2.24
CA ASN A 101 -0.82 -12.62 2.93
C ASN A 101 0.09 -11.47 3.35
N CYS A 102 -0.46 -10.52 4.10
CA CYS A 102 0.31 -9.44 4.70
C CYS A 102 1.11 -9.98 5.92
N PRO A 103 2.45 -9.78 5.99
CA PRO A 103 3.25 -10.25 7.11
C PRO A 103 2.90 -9.55 8.44
N ASP A 104 3.33 -10.14 9.55
CA ASP A 104 3.15 -9.61 10.90
C ASP A 104 4.38 -8.87 11.44
N ASP A 105 5.58 -9.25 11.01
CA ASP A 105 6.81 -8.66 11.51
C ASP A 105 7.15 -7.34 10.79
N TYR A 106 7.80 -6.44 11.53
CA TYR A 106 8.08 -5.09 11.04
C TYR A 106 9.09 -5.08 9.89
N GLU A 107 10.10 -5.95 9.92
CA GLU A 107 11.16 -5.94 8.91
C GLU A 107 10.64 -6.42 7.55
N ASP A 108 9.83 -7.48 7.51
CA ASP A 108 9.18 -7.93 6.29
C ASP A 108 8.14 -6.92 5.82
N LEU A 109 7.35 -6.31 6.71
CA LEU A 109 6.43 -5.22 6.35
C LEU A 109 7.17 -4.05 5.67
N LYS A 110 8.30 -3.61 6.25
CA LYS A 110 9.12 -2.51 5.72
C LYS A 110 9.75 -2.90 4.38
N ARG A 111 10.35 -4.08 4.30
CA ARG A 111 10.99 -4.61 3.09
C ARG A 111 9.99 -4.77 1.95
N GLU A 112 8.85 -5.41 2.20
CA GLU A 112 7.79 -5.59 1.21
C GLU A 112 7.22 -4.26 0.75
N ALA A 113 6.92 -3.33 1.67
CA ALA A 113 6.45 -2.00 1.29
C ALA A 113 7.45 -1.28 0.38
N LYS A 114 8.74 -1.32 0.71
CA LYS A 114 9.81 -0.70 -0.09
C LYS A 114 9.97 -1.31 -1.48
N PHE A 115 9.82 -2.63 -1.60
CA PHE A 115 9.84 -3.31 -2.90
C PHE A 115 8.61 -2.94 -3.75
N LEU A 116 7.42 -2.95 -3.15
CA LEU A 116 6.16 -2.84 -3.86
C LEU A 116 5.85 -1.43 -4.39
N VAL A 117 6.41 -0.38 -3.77
CA VAL A 117 6.01 1.01 -4.06
C VAL A 117 6.39 1.51 -5.45
N ASN A 118 7.38 0.89 -6.09
CA ASN A 118 7.92 1.34 -7.37
C ASN A 118 7.54 0.44 -8.57
N ILE A 119 6.69 -0.57 -8.38
CA ILE A 119 6.38 -1.56 -9.42
C ILE A 119 5.20 -1.12 -10.30
N ASN A 120 3.99 -1.09 -9.72
CA ASN A 120 2.77 -0.67 -10.41
C ASN A 120 1.69 -0.27 -9.40
N GLN A 121 0.53 0.18 -9.87
CA GLN A 121 -0.53 0.64 -8.96
C GLN A 121 -1.15 -0.45 -8.08
N TYR A 122 -1.21 -1.69 -8.57
CA TYR A 122 -1.68 -2.83 -7.75
C TYR A 122 -0.66 -3.18 -6.67
N SER A 123 0.63 -3.23 -7.03
CA SER A 123 1.72 -3.36 -6.05
C SER A 123 1.68 -2.23 -5.02
N PHE A 124 1.39 -0.99 -5.43
CA PHE A 124 1.23 0.13 -4.50
C PHE A 124 0.01 -0.04 -3.57
N LEU A 125 -1.08 -0.65 -4.03
CA LEU A 125 -2.21 -1.02 -3.18
C LEU A 125 -1.80 -2.07 -2.14
N ILE A 126 -1.02 -3.07 -2.53
CA ILE A 126 -0.47 -4.08 -1.62
C ILE A 126 0.49 -3.41 -0.62
N ALA A 127 1.37 -2.50 -1.07
CA ALA A 127 2.26 -1.73 -0.21
C ALA A 127 1.46 -0.92 0.82
N ALA A 128 0.38 -0.26 0.39
CA ALA A 128 -0.48 0.50 1.27
C ALA A 128 -1.08 -0.38 2.39
N GLN A 129 -1.36 -1.66 2.14
CA GLN A 129 -1.84 -2.58 3.18
C GLN A 129 -0.77 -2.84 4.24
N ARG A 130 0.49 -3.02 3.84
CA ARG A 130 1.62 -3.15 4.77
C ARG A 130 1.80 -1.85 5.58
N LEU A 131 1.67 -0.71 4.90
CA LEU A 131 1.75 0.61 5.50
C LEU A 131 0.62 0.91 6.51
N VAL A 132 -0.61 0.42 6.28
CA VAL A 132 -1.70 0.49 7.27
C VAL A 132 -1.26 -0.16 8.57
N LYS A 133 -0.68 -1.36 8.49
CA LYS A 133 -0.24 -2.09 9.69
C LYS A 133 0.89 -1.39 10.42
N ILE A 134 1.92 -0.93 9.68
CA ILE A 134 3.01 -0.13 10.25
C ILE A 134 2.46 1.13 10.95
N ARG A 135 1.45 1.79 10.37
CA ARG A 135 0.81 2.98 10.93
C ARG A 135 0.03 2.66 12.21
N ASP A 136 -0.86 1.67 12.15
CA ASP A 136 -1.84 1.39 13.20
C ASP A 136 -1.18 0.81 14.45
N GLU A 137 -0.10 0.04 14.27
CA GLU A 137 0.71 -0.53 15.35
C GLU A 137 1.91 0.35 15.72
N GLU A 138 2.06 1.52 15.10
CA GLU A 138 3.19 2.45 15.29
C GLU A 138 4.59 1.80 15.13
N LEU A 139 4.71 0.76 14.29
CA LEU A 139 5.92 -0.06 14.18
C LEU A 139 7.15 0.72 13.70
N PHE A 140 6.94 1.81 12.97
CA PHE A 140 8.02 2.70 12.53
C PHE A 140 8.85 3.28 13.69
N LYS A 141 8.32 3.29 14.93
CA LYS A 141 9.06 3.71 16.13
C LYS A 141 10.14 2.72 16.57
N LYS A 142 10.18 1.50 15.98
CA LYS A 142 11.20 0.48 16.25
C LYS A 142 12.56 0.82 15.63
N ASP A 143 12.59 1.64 14.58
CA ASP A 143 13.84 2.08 13.96
C ASP A 143 14.53 3.13 14.86
N ILE A 144 15.78 2.82 15.24
CA ILE A 144 16.63 3.65 16.10
C ILE A 144 17.82 4.17 15.29
N ASP A 145 18.23 5.42 15.51
CA ASP A 145 19.42 6.03 14.88
C ASP A 145 20.72 5.67 15.60
N ASP A 146 21.87 6.07 15.02
CA ASP A 146 23.20 5.78 15.57
C ASP A 146 23.42 6.36 16.98
N ASN A 147 22.58 7.31 17.39
CA ASN A 147 22.63 7.96 18.70
C ASN A 147 21.64 7.34 19.70
N GLY A 148 20.96 6.25 19.35
CA GLY A 148 20.00 5.58 20.24
C GLY A 148 18.62 6.23 20.30
N ASN A 149 18.30 7.16 19.39
CA ASN A 149 16.99 7.84 19.36
C ASN A 149 16.07 7.25 18.28
N MET A 150 14.75 7.44 18.43
CA MET A 150 13.80 7.06 17.38
C MET A 150 14.14 7.77 16.06
N LYS A 151 14.40 6.98 15.01
CA LYS A 151 14.77 7.47 13.68
C LYS A 151 13.65 8.32 13.06
N TYR A 152 12.38 7.95 13.31
CA TYR A 152 11.21 8.64 12.75
C TYR A 152 10.31 9.18 13.86
N LYS A 153 9.94 10.46 13.78
CA LYS A 153 9.06 11.10 14.77
C LYS A 153 7.58 10.84 14.49
N SER A 154 7.24 10.53 13.26
CA SER A 154 5.86 10.29 12.83
C SER A 154 5.82 9.26 11.70
N PHE A 155 4.63 8.70 11.45
CA PHE A 155 4.41 7.82 10.29
C PHE A 155 4.66 8.56 8.96
N VAL A 156 4.39 9.88 8.92
CA VAL A 156 4.67 10.71 7.73
C VAL A 156 6.18 10.80 7.50
N ASP A 157 6.96 11.05 8.54
CA ASP A 157 8.42 11.10 8.46
C ASP A 157 8.99 9.77 7.94
N PHE A 158 8.44 8.65 8.41
CA PHE A 158 8.80 7.31 7.94
C PHE A 158 8.56 7.14 6.43
N ILE A 159 7.34 7.39 5.94
CA ILE A 159 7.02 7.17 4.51
C ILE A 159 7.77 8.14 3.58
N GLU A 160 8.02 9.37 4.03
CA GLU A 160 8.73 10.36 3.22
C GLU A 160 10.24 10.08 3.19
N SER A 161 10.83 9.66 4.31
CA SER A 161 12.28 9.45 4.40
C SER A 161 12.72 8.05 3.96
N GLU A 162 12.00 7.00 4.36
CA GLU A 162 12.38 5.60 4.06
C GLU A 162 11.93 5.16 2.67
N LEU A 163 10.78 5.65 2.21
CA LEU A 163 10.15 5.21 0.95
C LEU A 163 10.10 6.30 -0.12
N GLY A 164 10.43 7.56 0.19
CA GLY A 164 10.36 8.67 -0.77
C GLY A 164 8.94 9.00 -1.24
N LEU A 165 7.91 8.62 -0.47
CA LEU A 165 6.52 8.73 -0.89
C LEU A 165 5.84 9.99 -0.36
N LYS A 166 5.02 10.62 -1.20
CA LYS A 166 4.17 11.73 -0.77
C LYS A 166 3.07 11.24 0.17
N LYS A 167 2.91 11.91 1.31
CA LYS A 167 1.80 11.71 2.26
C LYS A 167 0.45 11.54 1.57
N SER A 168 0.10 12.44 0.66
CA SER A 168 -1.22 12.41 -0.02
C SER A 168 -1.47 11.12 -0.80
N SER A 169 -0.45 10.59 -1.48
CA SER A 169 -0.55 9.33 -2.23
C SER A 169 -0.77 8.15 -1.29
N VAL A 170 0.01 8.04 -0.22
CA VAL A 170 -0.11 6.95 0.75
C VAL A 170 -1.48 6.97 1.43
N TYR A 171 -1.90 8.12 1.97
CA TYR A 171 -3.19 8.24 2.67
C TYR A 171 -4.39 8.02 1.73
N ASN A 172 -4.26 8.33 0.43
CA ASN A 172 -5.29 8.02 -0.54
C ASN A 172 -5.48 6.50 -0.70
N TYR A 173 -4.40 5.74 -0.87
CA TYR A 173 -4.47 4.29 -1.02
C TYR A 173 -4.88 3.59 0.28
N ILE A 174 -4.39 4.06 1.43
CA ILE A 174 -4.90 3.61 2.73
C ILE A 174 -6.41 3.86 2.83
N SER A 175 -6.88 5.03 2.40
CA SER A 175 -8.31 5.33 2.44
C SER A 175 -9.15 4.43 1.52
N ILE A 176 -8.56 3.90 0.44
CA ILE A 176 -9.20 2.90 -0.42
C ILE A 176 -9.26 1.56 0.32
N LEU A 177 -8.17 1.09 0.92
CA LEU A 177 -8.14 -0.17 1.67
C LEU A 177 -9.07 -0.18 2.89
N GLU A 178 -9.20 0.94 3.58
CA GLU A 178 -10.14 1.07 4.69
C GLU A 178 -11.61 1.11 4.25
N ALA A 179 -11.89 1.28 2.94
CA ALA A 179 -13.24 1.33 2.40
C ALA A 179 -13.65 0.05 1.65
N PHE A 180 -12.70 -0.67 1.07
CA PHE A 180 -12.95 -1.83 0.20
C PHE A 180 -12.29 -3.07 0.79
N ASP A 181 -13.01 -4.18 0.77
CA ASP A 181 -12.47 -5.43 1.31
C ASP A 181 -11.51 -6.06 0.29
N PRO A 182 -10.50 -6.85 0.72
CA PRO A 182 -9.57 -7.51 -0.19
C PRO A 182 -10.25 -8.27 -1.35
N SER A 183 -11.38 -8.92 -1.08
CA SER A 183 -12.17 -9.64 -2.08
C SER A 183 -12.84 -8.75 -3.13
N ASP A 184 -12.99 -7.44 -2.88
CA ASP A 184 -13.53 -6.52 -3.88
C ASP A 184 -12.56 -6.31 -5.03
N PHE A 185 -11.25 -6.34 -4.75
CA PHE A 185 -10.22 -6.18 -5.77
C PHE A 185 -10.11 -7.41 -6.67
N ASP A 186 -10.48 -8.60 -6.19
CA ASP A 186 -10.52 -9.82 -7.01
C ASP A 186 -11.59 -9.76 -8.11
N ARG A 187 -12.58 -8.86 -7.96
CA ARG A 187 -13.70 -8.69 -8.91
C ARG A 187 -13.37 -7.74 -10.07
N LEU A 188 -12.15 -7.22 -10.08
CA LEU A 188 -11.68 -6.27 -11.07
C LEU A 188 -11.12 -7.01 -12.28
N SER A 189 -11.67 -6.72 -13.47
CA SER A 189 -11.43 -7.51 -14.68
C SER A 189 -10.27 -7.02 -15.55
N SER A 190 -9.51 -6.01 -15.10
CA SER A 190 -8.51 -5.29 -15.89
C SER A 190 -7.16 -5.22 -15.18
N ASN A 191 -6.08 -5.45 -15.94
CA ASN A 191 -4.70 -5.31 -15.46
C ASN A 191 -4.21 -3.84 -15.41
N VAL A 192 -5.01 -2.88 -15.89
CA VAL A 192 -4.67 -1.45 -15.88
C VAL A 192 -5.82 -0.70 -15.24
N ILE A 193 -5.84 -0.71 -13.92
CA ILE A 193 -6.86 -0.05 -13.12
C ILE A 193 -6.26 1.11 -12.38
N GLU A 194 -6.90 2.27 -12.54
CA GLU A 194 -6.54 3.46 -11.81
C GLU A 194 -7.24 3.47 -10.44
N TYR A 195 -6.65 2.86 -9.41
CA TYR A 195 -7.30 2.70 -8.10
C TYR A 195 -7.69 4.03 -7.45
N SER A 196 -7.00 5.13 -7.77
CA SER A 196 -7.39 6.49 -7.35
C SER A 196 -8.80 6.91 -7.79
N LYS A 197 -9.39 6.25 -8.78
CA LYS A 197 -10.80 6.43 -9.18
C LYS A 197 -11.80 5.94 -8.11
N LEU A 198 -11.37 5.10 -7.16
CA LEU A 198 -12.19 4.66 -6.04
C LEU A 198 -12.30 5.72 -4.93
N LEU A 199 -11.39 6.71 -4.87
CA LEU A 199 -11.36 7.73 -3.81
C LEU A 199 -12.71 8.42 -3.55
N PRO A 200 -13.48 8.85 -4.58
CA PRO A 200 -14.77 9.49 -4.35
C PRO A 200 -15.76 8.61 -3.55
N TYR A 201 -15.71 7.29 -3.73
CA TYR A 201 -16.59 6.33 -3.08
C TYR A 201 -16.23 6.09 -1.61
N THR A 202 -14.95 6.19 -1.25
CA THR A 202 -14.46 5.98 0.13
C THR A 202 -15.22 6.85 1.14
N SER A 203 -15.59 8.08 0.75
CA SER A 203 -16.30 9.04 1.61
C SER A 203 -17.70 8.60 2.02
N ILE A 204 -18.34 7.74 1.23
CA ILE A 204 -19.66 7.17 1.51
C ILE A 204 -19.49 5.84 2.21
N ILE A 205 -18.67 4.94 1.65
CA ILE A 205 -18.55 3.56 2.10
C ILE A 205 -18.15 3.47 3.57
N LYS A 206 -17.18 4.28 4.00
CA LYS A 206 -16.72 4.31 5.40
C LYS A 206 -17.77 4.76 6.43
N LYS A 207 -18.88 5.33 5.97
CA LYS A 207 -19.90 5.93 6.84
C LYS A 207 -21.21 5.15 6.85
N ILE A 208 -21.32 4.07 6.10
CA ILE A 208 -22.59 3.36 5.90
C ILE A 208 -22.46 1.93 6.43
N PRO A 209 -23.56 1.32 6.91
CA PRO A 209 -23.54 -0.04 7.41
C PRO A 209 -23.37 -1.05 6.27
N GLU A 210 -22.92 -2.26 6.62
CA GLU A 210 -22.56 -3.32 5.66
C GLU A 210 -23.69 -3.64 4.66
N ASN A 211 -24.95 -3.62 5.11
CA ASN A 211 -26.12 -3.89 4.27
C ASN A 211 -26.34 -2.85 3.16
N LEU A 212 -25.81 -1.63 3.30
CA LEU A 212 -25.82 -0.60 2.26
C LEU A 212 -24.48 -0.54 1.50
N LYS A 213 -23.38 -0.94 2.15
CA LYS A 213 -22.02 -0.96 1.58
C LYS A 213 -21.97 -1.76 0.28
N PHE A 214 -22.54 -2.96 0.26
CA PHE A 214 -22.55 -3.84 -0.91
C PHE A 214 -23.03 -3.15 -2.20
N ARG A 215 -24.12 -2.36 -2.12
CA ARG A 215 -24.67 -1.65 -3.29
C ARG A 215 -23.72 -0.58 -3.83
N VAL A 216 -23.10 0.18 -2.93
CA VAL A 216 -22.17 1.26 -3.29
C VAL A 216 -20.86 0.70 -3.82
N VAL A 217 -20.33 -0.36 -3.19
CA VAL A 217 -19.14 -1.09 -3.63
C VAL A 217 -19.37 -1.68 -5.02
N ASN A 218 -20.51 -2.33 -5.27
CA ASN A 218 -20.83 -2.89 -6.58
C ASN A 218 -20.87 -1.83 -7.68
N ASP A 219 -21.45 -0.65 -7.43
CA ASP A 219 -21.42 0.45 -8.39
C ASP A 219 -19.99 0.95 -8.62
N ALA A 220 -19.18 1.07 -7.56
CA ALA A 220 -17.77 1.48 -7.69
C ALA A 220 -16.96 0.52 -8.56
N ILE A 221 -17.06 -0.79 -8.28
CA ILE A 221 -16.35 -1.85 -9.03
C ILE A 221 -16.84 -1.91 -10.48
N THR A 222 -18.16 -1.82 -10.70
CA THR A 222 -18.74 -1.80 -12.05
C THR A 222 -18.28 -0.56 -12.83
N ALA A 223 -18.26 0.61 -12.20
CA ALA A 223 -17.81 1.83 -12.84
C ALA A 223 -16.30 1.79 -13.17
N LEU A 224 -15.51 1.12 -12.32
CA LEU A 224 -14.08 0.93 -12.56
C LEU A 224 -13.80 -0.04 -13.71
N ASN A 225 -14.50 -1.18 -13.76
CA ASN A 225 -14.42 -2.15 -14.86
C ASN A 225 -14.86 -1.53 -16.21
N ASN A 226 -15.84 -0.63 -16.18
CA ASN A 226 -16.28 0.13 -17.36
C ASN A 226 -15.41 1.36 -17.66
N ASN A 227 -14.29 1.52 -16.96
CA ASN A 227 -13.32 2.62 -17.11
C ASN A 227 -13.96 4.03 -17.09
N ILE A 228 -14.99 4.22 -16.28
CA ILE A 228 -15.71 5.50 -16.19
C ILE A 228 -14.75 6.63 -15.77
N PRO A 229 -14.82 7.82 -16.40
CA PRO A 229 -13.96 8.96 -16.04
C PRO A 229 -14.19 9.43 -14.60
N LYS A 230 -13.13 9.93 -13.95
CA LYS A 230 -13.17 10.39 -12.55
C LYS A 230 -14.22 11.49 -12.31
N SER A 231 -14.45 12.36 -13.29
CA SER A 231 -15.48 13.41 -13.24
C SER A 231 -16.90 12.84 -13.09
N GLU A 232 -17.20 11.76 -13.80
CA GLU A 232 -18.49 11.06 -13.75
C GLU A 232 -18.67 10.26 -12.46
N LEU A 233 -17.60 9.68 -11.92
CA LEU A 233 -17.63 9.00 -10.62
C LEU A 233 -18.06 9.96 -9.50
N GLY A 234 -17.59 11.21 -9.54
CA GLY A 234 -18.05 12.26 -8.64
C GLY A 234 -19.56 12.50 -8.73
N GLN A 235 -20.15 12.42 -9.92
CA GLN A 235 -21.60 12.54 -10.11
C GLN A 235 -22.35 11.32 -9.58
N ARG A 236 -21.84 10.10 -9.80
CA ARG A 236 -22.41 8.85 -9.25
C ARG A 236 -22.46 8.88 -7.73
N VAL A 237 -21.37 9.28 -7.08
CA VAL A 237 -21.30 9.46 -5.62
C VAL A 237 -22.32 10.51 -5.14
N ARG A 238 -22.52 11.61 -5.89
CA ARG A 238 -23.58 12.59 -5.57
C ARG A 238 -24.99 11.99 -5.70
N LYS A 239 -25.22 11.08 -6.66
CA LYS A 239 -26.50 10.36 -6.79
C LYS A 239 -26.71 9.43 -5.59
N TRP A 240 -25.70 8.68 -5.18
CA TRP A 240 -25.75 7.86 -3.96
C TRP A 240 -26.08 8.69 -2.71
N LYS A 241 -25.49 9.88 -2.54
CA LYS A 241 -25.85 10.78 -1.42
C LYS A 241 -27.32 11.26 -1.44
N LYS A 242 -28.01 11.13 -2.59
CA LYS A 242 -29.43 11.46 -2.75
C LYS A 242 -30.33 10.21 -2.75
N ASP A 243 -29.76 9.01 -2.81
CA ASP A 243 -30.50 7.75 -2.70
C ASP A 243 -31.28 7.74 -1.38
N LYS A 244 -32.52 7.28 -1.43
CA LYS A 244 -33.46 7.38 -0.32
C LYS A 244 -32.94 6.63 0.91
N ASP A 245 -32.40 5.43 0.73
CA ASP A 245 -31.97 4.58 1.83
C ASP A 245 -30.76 5.18 2.54
N LEU A 246 -29.81 5.70 1.75
CA LEU A 246 -28.64 6.42 2.28
C LEU A 246 -29.04 7.73 2.96
N LYS A 247 -29.96 8.49 2.36
CA LYS A 247 -30.43 9.76 2.93
C LYS A 247 -31.15 9.54 4.25
N ASP A 248 -31.98 8.52 4.35
CA ASP A 248 -32.70 8.16 5.57
C ASP A 248 -31.71 7.69 6.65
N TYR A 249 -30.72 6.88 6.29
CA TYR A 249 -29.63 6.49 7.19
C TYR A 249 -28.87 7.71 7.73
N PHE A 250 -28.36 8.60 6.85
CA PHE A 250 -27.62 9.79 7.27
C PHE A 250 -28.48 10.76 8.09
N LYS A 251 -29.79 10.82 7.84
CA LYS A 251 -30.72 11.63 8.64
C LYS A 251 -30.89 11.05 10.05
N VAL A 252 -30.96 9.74 10.19
CA VAL A 252 -31.01 9.06 11.50
C VAL A 252 -29.72 9.26 12.27
N GLU A 253 -28.56 9.07 11.63
CA GLU A 253 -27.25 9.27 12.27
C GLU A 253 -27.05 10.71 12.71
N LYS A 254 -27.40 11.69 11.87
CA LYS A 254 -27.34 13.11 12.26
C LYS A 254 -28.23 13.41 13.46
N LYS A 255 -29.41 12.78 13.57
CA LYS A 255 -30.28 12.94 14.76
C LYS A 255 -29.65 12.31 16.01
N LYS A 256 -28.96 11.17 15.89
CA LYS A 256 -28.24 10.56 17.02
C LYS A 256 -27.08 11.44 17.47
N GLU A 257 -26.32 11.99 16.53
CA GLU A 257 -25.20 12.89 16.81
C GLU A 257 -25.67 14.17 17.53
N VAL A 258 -26.75 14.80 17.06
CA VAL A 258 -27.36 15.95 17.75
C VAL A 258 -27.79 15.59 19.17
N ARG A 259 -28.45 14.44 19.38
CA ARG A 259 -28.83 13.99 20.72
C ARG A 259 -27.62 13.77 21.63
N LYS A 260 -26.55 13.16 21.13
CA LYS A 260 -25.31 12.95 21.88
C LYS A 260 -24.68 14.28 22.27
N ASN A 261 -24.66 15.26 21.37
CA ASN A 261 -24.14 16.60 21.66
C ASN A 261 -25.02 17.34 22.68
N ASP A 262 -26.34 17.22 22.60
CA ASP A 262 -27.26 17.78 23.60
C ASP A 262 -27.02 17.16 24.99
N GLU A 263 -26.74 15.86 25.06
CA GLU A 263 -26.40 15.18 26.32
C GLU A 263 -25.04 15.64 26.86
N ILE A 264 -24.03 15.78 26.00
CA ILE A 264 -22.73 16.35 26.37
C ILE A 264 -22.90 17.77 26.90
N ASP A 265 -23.68 18.62 26.23
CA ASP A 265 -23.93 20.00 26.65
C ASP A 265 -24.67 20.08 27.98
N LYS A 266 -25.71 19.26 28.18
CA LYS A 266 -26.40 19.15 29.48
C LYS A 266 -25.44 18.72 30.57
N PHE A 267 -24.58 17.76 30.28
CA PHE A 267 -23.59 17.27 31.23
C PHE A 267 -22.53 18.34 31.55
N MET A 268 -22.05 19.08 30.56
CA MET A 268 -21.11 20.19 30.76
C MET A 268 -21.74 21.33 31.57
N LYS A 269 -23.01 21.65 31.35
CA LYS A 269 -23.77 22.61 32.18
C LYS A 269 -23.89 22.13 33.63
N PHE A 270 -24.18 20.84 33.84
CA PHE A 270 -24.20 20.25 35.18
C PHE A 270 -22.82 20.28 35.85
N LEU A 271 -21.73 19.97 35.14
CA LEU A 271 -20.38 20.09 35.69
C LEU A 271 -20.04 21.52 36.10
N ASN A 272 -20.46 22.50 35.30
CA ASN A 272 -20.19 23.91 35.57
C ASN A 272 -21.03 24.46 36.74
N SER A 273 -22.17 23.84 37.08
CA SER A 273 -22.96 24.21 38.25
C SER A 273 -22.45 23.62 39.57
N LEU A 274 -21.50 22.68 39.52
CA LEU A 274 -20.82 22.16 40.70
C LEU A 274 -19.68 23.12 41.13
N SER A 275 -19.55 23.37 42.44
CA SER A 275 -18.43 24.10 43.03
C SER A 275 -17.49 23.19 43.82
N GLY A 276 -16.22 23.59 43.91
CA GLY A 276 -15.22 22.93 44.75
C GLY A 276 -14.71 21.56 44.24
N GLU A 277 -14.19 20.76 45.17
CA GLU A 277 -13.47 19.51 44.93
C GLU A 277 -14.23 18.46 44.10
N LYS A 278 -15.56 18.46 44.17
CA LYS A 278 -16.43 17.54 43.42
C LYS A 278 -16.38 17.79 41.92
N ARG A 279 -16.25 19.05 41.48
CA ARG A 279 -16.11 19.40 40.06
C ARG A 279 -14.80 18.87 39.49
N GLY A 280 -13.68 19.06 40.20
CA GLY A 280 -12.36 18.59 39.77
C GLY A 280 -12.28 17.07 39.60
N LYS A 281 -12.85 16.29 40.53
CA LYS A 281 -12.87 14.81 40.43
C LYS A 281 -13.71 14.30 39.24
N LEU A 282 -14.85 14.93 38.97
CA LEU A 282 -15.73 14.57 37.86
C LEU A 282 -15.14 14.97 36.50
N GLN A 283 -14.53 16.15 36.41
CA GLN A 283 -13.91 16.66 35.19
C GLN A 283 -12.73 15.76 34.76
N ASN A 284 -11.86 15.36 35.70
CA ASN A 284 -10.77 14.42 35.42
C ASN A 284 -11.25 13.03 34.98
N ARG A 285 -12.36 12.54 35.54
CA ARG A 285 -12.99 11.29 35.08
C ARG A 285 -13.54 11.42 33.66
N LEU A 286 -14.12 12.58 33.34
CA LEU A 286 -14.69 12.81 32.01
C LEU A 286 -13.61 12.89 30.94
N THR A 287 -12.52 13.62 31.19
CA THR A 287 -11.39 13.69 30.27
C THR A 287 -10.86 12.29 29.95
N LYS A 288 -10.72 11.42 30.96
CA LYS A 288 -10.32 10.02 30.76
C LYS A 288 -11.31 9.20 29.92
N ILE A 289 -12.61 9.47 30.03
CA ILE A 289 -13.64 8.77 29.24
C ILE A 289 -13.63 9.29 27.79
N VAL A 290 -13.54 10.59 27.58
CA VAL A 290 -13.46 11.22 26.25
C VAL A 290 -12.18 10.78 25.53
N ASP A 291 -11.05 10.75 26.22
CA ASP A 291 -9.77 10.25 25.67
C ASP A 291 -9.85 8.77 25.31
N LYS A 292 -10.61 7.97 26.06
CA LYS A 292 -10.90 6.58 25.71
C LYS A 292 -11.78 6.47 24.47
N ILE A 293 -12.84 7.28 24.37
CA ILE A 293 -13.77 7.25 23.23
C ILE A 293 -13.09 7.71 21.95
N ASN A 294 -12.19 8.70 22.00
CA ASN A 294 -11.49 9.21 20.82
C ASN A 294 -10.30 8.35 20.38
N LYS A 295 -9.93 7.32 21.15
CA LYS A 295 -8.90 6.32 20.79
C LYS A 295 -9.46 5.11 20.03
N TYR A 296 -10.77 5.00 19.90
CA TYR A 296 -11.49 3.98 19.12
C TYR A 296 -12.27 4.64 17.99
#